data_AF-A0A0C2F1R3-F1
#
_entry.id   AF-A0A0C2F1R3-F1
#
_cell.length_a   1.000
_cell.length_b   1.000
_cell.length_c   1.000
_cell.angle_alpha   90.00
_cell.angle_beta   90.00
_cell.angle_gamma   90.00
#
_symmetry.space_group_name_H-M   'P 1'
#
loop_
_entity.id
_entity.type
_entity.pdbx_description
1 polymer ?
#
loop_
_entity_poly.entity_id
_entity_poly.type
_entity_poly.pdbx_seq_one_letter_code
_entity_poly.pdbx_strand_id
1 'polypeptide(L)'
;MSNYFRHIPLANSLLNAVNNSLFQEIKNRQQAFMKAFNAGDPKGAAAVYDPDGYFMPNGRHPVKGRAGIEEYFKEDMADGVQTAQVLNGFVVPWLI
;
A
#
# COMPACT_ATOMS: atom_id res chain seq x y z
N MET A 1 -41.54 -20.23 -21.92
CA MET A 1 -41.00 -19.29 -20.90
C MET A 1 -39.61 -18.86 -21.37
N SER A 2 -39.46 -17.61 -21.79
CA SER A 2 -38.18 -17.07 -22.28
C SER A 2 -37.30 -16.68 -21.08
N ASN A 3 -36.08 -17.22 -21.00
CA ASN A 3 -35.12 -16.87 -19.96
C ASN A 3 -34.49 -15.51 -20.25
N TYR A 4 -35.00 -14.46 -19.60
CA TYR A 4 -34.58 -13.07 -19.73
C TYR A 4 -33.15 -12.76 -19.23
N PHE A 5 -32.41 -13.74 -18.72
CA PHE A 5 -31.09 -13.55 -18.11
C PHE A 5 -29.91 -14.01 -18.97
N ARG A 6 -30.12 -14.34 -20.25
CA ARG A 6 -29.06 -14.85 -21.15
C ARG A 6 -28.13 -13.77 -21.72
N HIS A 7 -28.29 -12.49 -21.32
CA HIS A 7 -27.56 -11.36 -21.91
C HIS A 7 -26.83 -10.46 -20.90
N ILE A 8 -26.63 -10.89 -19.66
CA ILE A 8 -25.65 -10.20 -18.81
C ILE A 8 -24.27 -10.67 -19.27
N PRO A 9 -23.39 -9.81 -19.83
CA PRO A 9 -22.05 -10.24 -20.18
C PRO A 9 -21.32 -10.60 -18.89
N LEU A 10 -21.04 -11.90 -18.70
CA LEU A 10 -20.43 -12.49 -17.50
C LEU A 10 -18.98 -12.06 -17.22
N ALA A 11 -18.44 -11.09 -17.95
CA ALA A 11 -17.16 -10.47 -17.63
C ALA A 11 -17.11 -9.13 -18.36
N ASN A 12 -17.36 -8.04 -17.64
CA ASN A 12 -17.04 -6.71 -18.16
C ASN A 12 -15.51 -6.61 -18.18
N SER A 13 -14.89 -7.01 -19.28
CA SER A 13 -13.42 -7.11 -19.45
C SER A 13 -12.70 -5.81 -19.09
N LEU A 14 -13.37 -4.66 -19.25
CA LEU A 14 -12.91 -3.35 -18.81
C LEU A 14 -12.84 -3.22 -17.29
N LEU A 15 -13.87 -3.64 -16.55
CA LEU A 15 -13.82 -3.66 -15.08
C LEU A 15 -12.74 -4.61 -14.58
N ASN A 16 -12.59 -5.78 -15.21
CA ASN A 16 -11.55 -6.75 -14.84
C ASN A 16 -10.13 -6.24 -15.18
N ALA A 17 -9.95 -5.55 -16.31
CA ALA A 17 -8.68 -4.96 -16.70
C ALA A 17 -8.29 -3.78 -15.81
N VAL A 18 -9.24 -2.90 -15.48
CA VAL A 18 -9.03 -1.79 -14.54
C VAL A 18 -8.69 -2.34 -13.15
N ASN A 19 -9.42 -3.35 -12.67
CA ASN A 19 -9.10 -4.04 -11.42
C ASN A 19 -7.69 -4.60 -11.44
N ASN A 20 -7.28 -5.30 -12.51
CA ASN A 20 -5.93 -5.82 -12.65
C ASN A 20 -4.86 -4.71 -12.64
N SER A 21 -5.08 -3.59 -13.32
CA SER A 21 -4.12 -2.47 -13.33
C SER A 21 -3.94 -1.83 -11.95
N LEU A 22 -5.05 -1.66 -11.21
CA LEU A 22 -5.03 -1.16 -9.84
C LEU A 22 -4.29 -2.11 -8.90
N PHE A 23 -4.54 -3.42 -9.01
CA PHE A 23 -3.83 -4.42 -8.21
C PHE A 23 -2.32 -4.45 -8.49
N GLN A 24 -1.91 -4.24 -9.74
CA GLN A 24 -0.49 -4.14 -10.08
C GLN A 24 0.13 -2.86 -9.54
N GLU A 25 -0.58 -1.73 -9.58
CA GLU A 25 -0.09 -0.48 -8.99
C GLU A 25 0.13 -0.61 -7.48
N ILE A 26 -0.83 -1.20 -6.75
CA ILE A 26 -0.71 -1.45 -5.31
C ILE A 26 0.51 -2.34 -5.03
N LYS A 27 0.69 -3.43 -5.79
CA LYS A 27 1.87 -4.31 -5.66
C LYS A 27 3.17 -3.58 -5.92
N ASN A 28 3.23 -2.74 -6.95
CA ASN A 28 4.43 -1.97 -7.27
C ASN A 28 4.79 -0.99 -6.15
N ARG A 29 3.80 -0.31 -5.56
CA ARG A 29 3.98 0.59 -4.41
C ARG A 29 4.45 -0.18 -3.17
N GLN A 30 3.89 -1.36 -2.92
CA GLN A 30 4.34 -2.26 -1.84
C GLN A 30 5.79 -2.71 -2.02
N GLN A 31 6.19 -3.09 -3.24
CA GLN A 31 7.57 -3.45 -3.56
C GLN A 31 8.52 -2.26 -3.41
N ALA A 32 8.09 -1.06 -3.82
CA ALA A 32 8.87 0.16 -3.65
C ALA A 32 9.11 0.46 -2.16
N PHE A 33 8.08 0.33 -1.32
CA PHE A 33 8.19 0.44 0.13
C PHE A 33 9.19 -0.56 0.70
N MET A 34 9.04 -1.86 0.40
CA MET A 34 9.95 -2.89 0.89
C MET A 34 11.40 -2.64 0.47
N LYS A 35 11.62 -2.23 -0.78
CA LYS A 35 12.96 -1.93 -1.29
C LYS A 35 13.59 -0.74 -0.55
N ALA A 36 12.84 0.34 -0.34
CA ALA A 36 13.34 1.51 0.37
C ALA A 36 13.61 1.19 1.85
N PHE A 37 12.68 0.51 2.51
CA PHE A 37 12.80 0.15 3.91
C PHE A 37 13.98 -0.80 4.17
N ASN A 38 14.14 -1.85 3.36
CA ASN A 38 15.26 -2.79 3.48
C ASN A 38 16.62 -2.19 3.07
N ALA A 39 16.63 -1.07 2.35
CA ALA A 39 17.83 -0.31 2.03
C ALA A 39 18.20 0.70 3.13
N GLY A 40 17.39 0.82 4.20
CA GLY A 40 17.58 1.85 5.22
C GLY A 40 17.28 3.26 4.73
N ASP A 41 16.38 3.41 3.74
CA ASP A 41 15.95 4.70 3.20
C ASP A 41 14.55 5.08 3.74
N PRO A 42 14.48 5.74 4.91
CA PRO A 42 13.21 6.12 5.53
C PRO A 42 12.45 7.17 4.70
N LYS A 43 13.16 7.99 3.92
CA LYS A 43 12.54 8.98 3.02
C LYS A 43 11.87 8.29 1.84
N GLY A 44 12.53 7.31 1.23
CA GLY A 44 11.93 6.46 0.19
C GLY A 44 10.74 5.66 0.71
N ALA A 45 10.81 5.16 1.95
CA ALA A 45 9.71 4.46 2.60
C ALA A 45 8.52 5.38 2.92
N ALA A 46 8.75 6.64 3.28
CA ALA A 46 7.67 7.62 3.49
C ALA A 46 7.07 8.13 2.17
N ALA A 47 7.83 8.12 1.06
CA ALA A 47 7.39 8.66 -0.23
C ALA A 47 6.21 7.91 -0.86
N VAL A 48 5.97 6.65 -0.50
CA VAL A 48 4.81 5.88 -0.97
C VAL A 48 3.50 6.33 -0.33
N TYR A 49 3.57 7.04 0.81
CA TYR A 49 2.40 7.57 1.50
C TYR A 49 1.98 8.92 0.92
N ASP A 50 0.68 9.19 1.00
CA ASP A 50 0.13 10.50 0.68
C ASP A 50 0.76 11.59 1.57
N PRO A 51 1.02 12.81 1.06
CA PRO A 51 1.57 13.91 1.86
C PRO A 51 0.79 14.18 3.16
N ASP A 52 -0.52 14.01 3.14
CA ASP A 52 -1.42 14.23 4.29
C ASP A 52 -1.92 12.91 4.91
N GLY A 53 -1.37 11.78 4.48
CA GLY A 53 -1.74 10.44 4.94
C GLY A 53 -1.47 10.23 6.44
N TYR A 54 -2.22 9.32 7.04
CA TYR A 54 -2.01 8.90 8.43
C TYR A 54 -1.37 7.52 8.49
N PHE A 55 -0.36 7.38 9.33
CA PHE A 55 0.27 6.11 9.65
C PHE A 55 -0.06 5.70 11.08
N MET A 56 -0.46 4.45 11.27
CA MET A 56 -0.89 3.91 12.57
C MET A 56 0.07 2.80 13.01
N PRO A 57 1.18 3.15 13.67
CA PRO A 57 2.07 2.17 14.26
C PRO A 57 1.44 1.47 15.47
N ASN A 58 1.75 0.19 15.65
CA ASN A 58 1.28 -0.57 16.82
C ASN A 58 1.86 0.02 18.11
N GLY A 59 0.99 0.33 19.07
CA GLY A 59 1.41 0.81 20.40
C GLY A 59 1.89 2.27 20.46
N ARG A 60 1.80 3.02 19.35
CA ARG A 60 2.10 4.46 19.29
C ARG A 60 0.90 5.26 18.78
N HIS A 61 0.93 6.57 19.00
CA HIS A 61 -0.10 7.46 18.47
C HIS A 61 -0.05 7.51 16.93
N PRO A 62 -1.20 7.72 16.26
CA PRO A 62 -1.21 7.93 14.81
C PRO A 62 -0.31 9.10 14.42
N VAL A 63 0.52 8.86 13.43
CA VAL A 63 1.46 9.82 12.87
C VAL A 63 0.81 10.45 11.64
N LYS A 64 0.79 11.78 11.59
CA LYS A 64 0.19 12.53 10.47
C LYS A 64 1.25 13.01 9.50
N GLY A 65 0.95 12.79 8.22
CA GLY A 65 1.67 13.36 7.09
C GLY A 65 3.01 12.71 6.83
N ARG A 66 3.48 12.83 5.59
CA ARG A 66 4.71 12.19 5.12
C ARG A 66 5.93 12.52 5.98
N ALA A 67 6.04 13.76 6.47
CA ALA A 67 7.15 14.19 7.30
C ALA A 67 7.20 13.44 8.64
N GLY A 68 6.05 13.28 9.31
CA GLY A 68 5.98 12.50 10.55
C GLY A 68 6.27 11.02 10.31
N ILE A 69 5.78 10.48 9.19
CA ILE A 69 6.01 9.08 8.80
C ILE A 69 7.51 8.82 8.57
N GLU A 70 8.20 9.74 7.91
CA GLU A 70 9.66 9.68 7.71
C GLU A 70 10.41 9.67 9.05
N GLU A 71 10.02 10.54 9.98
CA GLU A 71 10.62 10.60 11.31
C GLU A 71 10.42 9.30 12.09
N TYR A 72 9.20 8.76 12.07
CA TYR A 72 8.91 7.45 12.65
C TYR A 72 9.80 6.35 12.09
N PHE A 73 9.95 6.28 10.76
CA PHE A 73 10.80 5.24 10.15
C PHE A 73 12.28 5.43 10.45
N LYS A 74 12.77 6.67 10.61
CA LYS A 74 14.14 6.92 11.09
C LYS A 74 14.35 6.36 12.49
N GLU A 75 13.41 6.59 13.40
CA GLU A 75 13.46 6.05 14.76
C GLU A 75 13.39 4.51 14.74
N ASP A 76 12.44 3.94 14.01
CA ASP A 76 12.23 2.49 13.91
C ASP A 76 13.46 1.76 13.34
N MET A 77 14.10 2.34 12.32
CA MET A 77 15.36 1.82 11.77
C MET A 77 16.54 1.99 12.73
N ALA A 78 16.59 3.09 13.51
CA ALA A 78 17.62 3.31 14.53
C ALA A 78 17.48 2.34 15.71
N ASP A 79 16.25 1.96 16.06
CA ASP A 79 15.93 0.94 17.08
C ASP A 79 16.24 -0.49 16.62
N GLY A 80 16.69 -0.67 15.37
CA GLY A 80 17.23 -1.92 14.84
C GLY A 80 16.26 -2.70 13.93
N VAL A 81 15.15 -2.10 13.51
CA VAL A 81 14.26 -2.72 12.52
C VAL A 81 14.92 -2.64 11.13
N GLN A 82 15.34 -3.80 10.61
CA GLN A 82 16.13 -3.87 9.37
C GLN A 82 15.35 -4.41 8.16
N THR A 83 14.18 -5.01 8.39
CA THR A 83 13.43 -5.70 7.33
C THR A 83 11.94 -5.45 7.44
N ALA A 84 11.31 -5.05 6.33
CA ALA A 84 9.86 -5.05 6.18
C ALA A 84 9.43 -6.16 5.22
N GLN A 85 8.37 -6.89 5.60
CA GLN A 85 7.73 -7.87 4.74
C GLN A 85 6.26 -7.50 4.54
N VAL A 86 5.87 -7.29 3.29
CA VAL A 86 4.45 -7.15 2.94
C VAL A 86 3.87 -8.56 2.81
N LEU A 87 2.90 -8.89 3.67
CA LEU A 87 2.18 -10.16 3.60
C LEU A 87 1.10 -10.10 2.51
N ASN A 88 1.14 -11.04 1.57
CA ASN A 88 0.13 -11.22 0.51
C ASN A 88 -1.25 -11.50 1.15
N GLY A 89 -2.04 -10.44 1.33
CA GLY A 89 -3.35 -10.48 1.99
C GLY A 89 -3.73 -9.14 2.61
N PHE A 90 -2.74 -8.30 2.93
CA PHE A 90 -2.96 -6.93 3.39
C PHE A 90 -2.87 -5.98 2.17
N VAL A 91 -3.98 -5.82 1.45
CA VAL A 91 -4.16 -4.56 0.71
C VAL A 91 -4.29 -3.51 1.79
N VAL A 92 -3.24 -2.73 2.04
CA VAL A 92 -3.31 -1.59 2.94
C VAL A 92 -4.17 -0.56 2.20
N PRO A 93 -5.45 -0.36 2.55
CA PRO A 93 -6.33 0.53 1.79
C PRO A 93 -5.94 2.00 1.95
N TRP A 94 -5.00 2.28 2.86
CA TRP A 94 -4.51 3.59 3.27
C TRP A 94 -3.18 3.99 2.60
N LEU A 95 -2.72 3.22 1.60
CA LEU A 95 -1.52 3.50 0.81
C LEU A 95 -1.82 4.29 -0.48
N ILE A 96 -3.03 4.85 -0.55
CA ILE A 96 -3.55 5.68 -1.65
C ILE A 96 -4.21 6.91 -1.04
#